data_AF-M6FQC4-F1
#
_entry.id   AF-M6FQC4-F1
#
_cell.length_a   1.000
_cell.length_b   1.000
_cell.length_c   1.000
_cell.angle_alpha   90.00
_cell.angle_beta   90.00
_cell.angle_gamma   90.00
#
_symmetry.space_group_name_H-M   'P 1'
#
loop_
_entity.id
_entity.type
_entity.pdbx_description
1 polymer ?
#
loop_
_entity_poly.entity_id
_entity_poly.type
_entity_poly.pdbx_seq_one_letter_code
_entity_poly.pdbx_strand_id
1 'polypeptide(L)'
;MKTSFNNLSQSIQSFLDTIETITSFLKVLFSIVPLDLLLVLIFSLILVSLFNTISPTTSRLNYTLSVLIVSTLRVFFHKSISQTWNLGPVFLTAIYLLIPAYSILLFRFVFSSLKKSYKKKRELNPKDFENGLMNIQKSFHNLMAKGYEELYSADKKLYLDDNTWKEQVTDLERTIQGLKNFLDSKKD
;
A
#
# COMPACT_ATOMS: atom_id res chain seq x y z
N MET A 1 19.19 45.53 -53.35
CA MET A 1 19.83 45.63 -52.02
C MET A 1 18.82 45.78 -50.87
N LYS A 2 17.85 46.70 -50.93
CA LYS A 2 16.89 46.91 -49.83
C LYS A 2 15.96 45.70 -49.61
N THR A 3 15.49 45.08 -50.68
CA THR A 3 14.63 43.88 -50.65
C THR A 3 15.34 42.64 -50.11
N SER A 4 16.60 42.44 -50.49
CA SER A 4 17.42 41.33 -49.99
C SER A 4 17.77 41.48 -48.50
N PHE A 5 17.99 42.72 -48.03
CA PHE A 5 18.22 43.01 -46.61
C PHE A 5 16.94 42.81 -45.77
N ASN A 6 15.78 43.23 -46.28
CA ASN A 6 14.49 43.00 -45.62
C ASN A 6 14.17 41.50 -45.51
N ASN A 7 14.40 40.73 -46.57
CA ASN A 7 14.18 39.28 -46.55
C ASN A 7 15.13 38.58 -45.56
N LEU A 8 16.39 39.02 -45.47
CA LEU A 8 17.34 38.51 -44.47
C LEU A 8 16.88 38.84 -43.05
N SER A 9 16.46 40.08 -42.79
CA SER A 9 15.95 40.49 -41.48
C SER A 9 14.70 39.72 -41.07
N GLN A 10 13.80 39.46 -42.02
CA GLN A 10 12.59 38.66 -41.77
C GLN A 10 12.93 37.19 -41.50
N SER A 11 13.92 36.63 -42.19
CA SER A 11 14.38 35.26 -41.95
C SER A 11 15.08 35.13 -40.60
N ILE A 12 15.87 36.13 -40.18
CA ILE A 12 16.49 36.17 -38.85
C ILE A 12 15.41 36.27 -37.79
N GLN A 13 14.41 37.14 -37.98
CA GLN A 13 13.31 37.29 -37.02
C GLN A 13 12.50 36.00 -36.89
N SER A 14 12.13 35.37 -38.01
CA SER A 14 11.43 34.08 -38.01
C SER A 14 12.24 32.97 -37.34
N PHE A 15 13.57 32.96 -37.52
CA PHE A 15 14.45 32.04 -36.81
C PHE A 15 14.44 32.30 -35.31
N LEU A 16 14.55 33.56 -34.87
CA LEU A 16 14.48 33.93 -33.46
C LEU A 16 13.14 33.53 -32.83
N ASP A 17 12.02 33.82 -33.50
CA ASP A 17 10.67 33.45 -33.04
C ASP A 17 10.52 31.92 -32.92
N THR A 18 11.13 31.17 -33.84
CA THR A 18 11.17 29.70 -33.79
C THR A 18 11.97 29.20 -32.59
N ILE A 19 13.15 29.77 -32.35
CA ILE A 19 13.99 29.43 -31.19
C ILE A 19 13.27 29.76 -29.87
N GLU A 20 12.56 30.89 -29.81
CA GLU A 20 11.77 31.27 -28.64
C GLU A 20 10.64 30.27 -28.37
N THR A 21 9.93 29.86 -29.42
CA THR A 21 8.89 28.82 -29.34
C THR A 21 9.45 27.49 -28.85
N ILE A 22 10.59 27.05 -29.40
CA ILE A 22 11.28 25.83 -28.96
C ILE A 22 11.71 25.96 -27.49
N THR A 23 12.25 27.10 -27.09
CA THR A 23 12.69 27.35 -25.71
C THR A 23 11.52 27.31 -24.73
N SER A 24 10.38 27.89 -25.10
CA SER A 24 9.15 27.85 -24.30
C SER A 24 8.63 26.41 -24.13
N PHE A 25 8.59 25.64 -25.22
CA PHE A 25 8.23 24.23 -25.18
C PHE A 25 9.19 23.41 -24.30
N LEU A 26 10.49 23.59 -24.46
CA LEU A 26 11.50 22.90 -23.65
C LEU A 26 11.40 23.27 -22.17
N LYS A 27 11.08 24.53 -21.84
CA LYS A 27 10.82 24.94 -20.44
C LYS A 27 9.63 24.20 -19.86
N VAL A 28 8.53 24.05 -20.60
CA VAL A 28 7.36 23.29 -20.14
C VAL A 28 7.70 21.81 -19.98
N LEU A 29 8.41 21.22 -20.95
CA LEU A 29 8.82 19.82 -20.92
C LEU A 29 9.73 19.52 -19.71
N PHE A 30 10.77 20.34 -19.50
CA PHE A 30 11.70 20.18 -18.38
C PHE A 30 11.12 20.61 -17.03
N SER A 31 10.00 21.35 -17.02
CA SER A 31 9.22 21.58 -15.80
C SER A 31 8.51 20.32 -15.32
N ILE A 32 8.17 19.39 -16.22
CA ILE A 32 7.49 18.12 -15.90
C ILE A 32 8.52 17.02 -15.64
N VAL A 33 9.55 16.92 -16.48
CA VAL A 33 10.61 15.92 -16.36
C VAL A 33 11.94 16.62 -16.12
N PRO A 34 12.56 16.47 -14.94
CA PRO A 34 13.86 17.08 -14.67
C PRO A 34 14.90 16.61 -15.69
N LEU A 35 15.68 17.53 -16.25
CA LEU A 35 16.74 17.19 -17.21
C LEU A 35 17.74 16.17 -16.65
N ASP A 36 18.02 16.25 -15.35
CA ASP A 36 18.80 15.26 -14.60
C ASP A 36 18.24 13.84 -14.71
N LEU A 37 16.92 13.68 -14.69
CA LEU A 37 16.26 12.39 -14.75
C LEU A 37 16.40 11.77 -16.14
N LEU A 38 16.23 12.60 -17.18
CA LEU A 38 16.39 12.18 -18.56
C LEU A 38 17.84 11.75 -18.86
N LEU A 39 18.82 12.50 -18.35
CA LEU A 39 20.23 12.13 -18.44
C LEU A 39 20.50 10.76 -17.81
N VAL A 40 20.06 10.56 -16.56
CA VAL A 40 20.25 9.27 -15.87
C VAL A 40 19.57 8.15 -16.67
N LEU A 41 18.36 8.36 -17.17
CA LEU A 41 17.62 7.39 -17.98
C LEU A 41 18.39 6.99 -19.25
N ILE A 42 18.86 7.95 -20.05
CA ILE A 42 19.56 7.67 -21.32
C ILE A 42 20.83 6.87 -21.07
N PHE A 43 21.66 7.29 -20.11
CA PHE A 43 22.89 6.57 -19.79
C PHE A 43 22.59 5.18 -19.22
N SER A 44 21.54 5.04 -18.41
CA SER A 44 21.12 3.74 -17.91
C SER A 44 20.65 2.82 -19.04
N LEU A 45 19.93 3.32 -20.05
CA LEU A 45 19.49 2.49 -21.20
C LEU A 45 20.68 1.95 -22.01
N ILE A 46 21.74 2.74 -22.17
CA ILE A 46 22.99 2.28 -22.82
C ILE A 46 23.58 1.10 -22.02
N LEU A 47 23.73 1.24 -20.71
CA LEU A 47 24.25 0.16 -19.85
C LEU A 47 23.33 -1.06 -19.84
N VAL A 48 22.01 -0.87 -19.83
CA VAL A 48 21.05 -1.97 -19.92
C VAL A 48 21.22 -2.74 -21.22
N SER A 49 21.41 -2.04 -22.34
CA SER A 49 21.66 -2.68 -23.63
C SER A 49 22.92 -3.54 -23.57
N LEU A 50 23.99 -3.06 -22.92
CA LEU A 50 25.23 -3.82 -22.76
C LEU A 50 25.05 -5.03 -21.84
N PHE A 51 24.41 -4.85 -20.69
CA PHE A 51 24.18 -5.93 -19.72
C PHE A 51 23.23 -6.99 -20.24
N ASN A 52 22.19 -6.61 -20.99
CA ASN A 52 21.26 -7.58 -21.57
C ASN A 52 21.92 -8.45 -22.66
N THR A 53 23.01 -7.99 -23.30
CA THR A 53 23.81 -8.83 -24.19
C THR A 53 24.52 -9.96 -23.43
N ILE A 54 24.92 -9.71 -22.19
CA ILE A 54 25.63 -10.69 -21.33
C ILE A 54 24.64 -11.58 -20.56
N SER A 55 23.57 -10.98 -20.01
CA SER A 55 22.57 -11.66 -19.19
C SER A 55 21.15 -11.23 -19.59
N PRO A 56 20.58 -11.82 -20.65
CA PRO A 56 19.29 -11.38 -21.20
C PRO A 56 18.10 -11.70 -20.29
N THR A 57 18.20 -12.75 -19.47
CA THR A 57 17.11 -13.23 -18.61
C THR A 57 16.88 -12.37 -17.36
N THR A 58 17.80 -11.45 -17.05
CA THR A 58 17.80 -10.64 -15.82
C THR A 58 17.53 -9.15 -16.09
N SER A 59 16.80 -8.82 -17.15
CA SER A 59 16.57 -7.44 -17.63
C SER A 59 16.17 -6.42 -16.55
N ARG A 60 15.32 -6.77 -15.59
CA ARG A 60 14.95 -5.85 -14.48
C ARG A 60 16.11 -5.58 -13.52
N LEU A 61 16.93 -6.58 -13.21
CA LEU A 61 18.12 -6.41 -12.38
C LEU A 61 19.17 -5.60 -13.12
N ASN A 62 19.36 -5.85 -14.42
CA ASN A 62 20.25 -5.06 -15.27
C ASN A 62 19.84 -3.60 -15.31
N TYR A 63 18.54 -3.30 -15.38
CA TYR A 63 18.00 -1.94 -15.27
C TYR A 63 18.34 -1.31 -13.93
N THR A 64 18.06 -1.99 -12.81
CA THR A 64 18.38 -1.47 -11.48
C THR A 64 19.87 -1.21 -11.31
N LEU A 65 20.72 -2.14 -11.74
CA LEU A 65 22.17 -1.99 -11.68
C LEU A 65 22.63 -0.80 -12.54
N SER A 66 22.07 -0.64 -13.73
CA SER A 66 22.38 0.49 -14.62
C SER A 66 21.98 1.84 -14.01
N VAL A 67 20.81 1.93 -13.37
CA VAL A 67 20.37 3.15 -12.67
C VAL A 67 21.30 3.45 -11.48
N LEU A 68 21.71 2.44 -10.72
CA LEU A 68 22.62 2.61 -9.59
C LEU A 68 24.03 3.03 -10.01
N ILE A 69 24.58 2.42 -11.05
CA ILE A 69 25.91 2.78 -11.59
C ILE A 69 25.90 4.23 -12.08
N VAL A 70 24.92 4.60 -12.90
CA VAL A 70 24.83 5.97 -13.44
C VAL A 70 24.59 6.99 -12.32
N SER A 71 23.76 6.65 -11.33
CA SER A 71 23.54 7.52 -10.15
C SER A 71 24.82 7.69 -9.33
N THR A 72 25.61 6.62 -9.15
CA THR A 72 26.89 6.68 -8.43
C THR A 72 27.90 7.53 -9.19
N LEU A 73 28.01 7.34 -10.51
CA LEU A 73 28.84 8.18 -11.37
C LEU A 73 28.42 9.65 -11.30
N ARG A 74 27.12 9.94 -11.29
CA ARG A 74 26.60 11.29 -11.12
C ARG A 74 27.02 11.92 -9.79
N VAL A 75 26.91 11.20 -8.69
CA VAL A 75 27.40 11.68 -7.37
C VAL A 75 28.89 11.97 -7.43
N PHE A 76 29.67 11.08 -8.02
CA PHE A 76 31.12 11.23 -8.16
C PHE A 76 31.48 12.48 -8.97
N PHE A 77 30.92 12.65 -10.17
CA PHE A 77 31.19 13.81 -11.01
C PHE A 77 30.71 15.11 -10.37
N HIS A 78 29.52 15.10 -9.75
CA HIS A 78 28.99 16.28 -9.09
C HIS A 78 29.89 16.70 -7.92
N LYS A 79 30.37 15.75 -7.11
CA LYS A 79 31.33 16.02 -6.04
C LYS A 79 32.65 16.57 -6.57
N SER A 80 33.17 16.00 -7.66
CA SER A 80 34.44 16.44 -8.26
C SER A 80 34.39 17.86 -8.82
N ILE A 81 33.24 18.27 -9.37
CA ILE A 81 33.08 19.61 -9.98
C ILE A 81 32.63 20.65 -8.94
N SER A 82 31.63 20.30 -8.13
CA SER A 82 30.95 21.27 -7.24
C SER A 82 31.48 21.26 -5.82
N GLN A 83 32.34 20.29 -5.46
CA GLN A 83 32.86 20.06 -4.10
C GLN A 83 31.77 19.80 -3.03
N THR A 84 30.51 19.65 -3.43
CA THR A 84 29.36 19.40 -2.56
C THR A 84 28.77 18.00 -2.76
N TRP A 85 28.11 17.47 -1.74
CA TRP A 85 27.37 16.22 -1.81
C TRP A 85 25.94 16.46 -2.26
N ASN A 86 25.54 15.87 -3.38
CA ASN A 86 24.20 15.99 -3.95
C ASN A 86 23.43 14.67 -3.88
N LEU A 87 23.41 14.05 -2.70
CA LEU A 87 22.85 12.71 -2.53
C LEU A 87 21.31 12.67 -2.61
N GLY A 88 20.62 13.67 -2.04
CA GLY A 88 19.16 13.71 -2.01
C GLY A 88 18.52 13.72 -3.40
N PRO A 89 18.85 14.71 -4.25
CA PRO A 89 18.36 14.75 -5.63
C PRO A 89 18.75 13.53 -6.47
N VAL A 90 19.95 12.98 -6.27
CA VAL A 90 20.36 11.74 -6.96
C VAL A 90 19.48 10.55 -6.53
N PHE A 91 19.27 10.40 -5.23
CA PHE A 91 18.43 9.34 -4.69
C PHE A 91 16.98 9.44 -5.17
N LEU A 92 16.42 10.65 -5.20
CA LEU A 92 15.07 10.89 -5.74
C LEU A 92 14.98 10.53 -7.23
N THR A 93 15.98 10.91 -8.05
CA THR A 93 15.99 10.52 -9.47
C THR A 93 16.05 9.01 -9.66
N ALA A 94 16.86 8.30 -8.85
CA ALA A 94 16.93 6.84 -8.90
C ALA A 94 15.59 6.19 -8.52
N ILE A 95 14.96 6.66 -7.43
CA ILE A 95 13.63 6.18 -7.02
C ILE A 95 12.61 6.41 -8.12
N TYR A 96 12.55 7.61 -8.69
CA TYR A 96 11.56 7.96 -9.70
C TYR A 96 11.68 7.07 -10.95
N LEU A 97 12.91 6.69 -11.32
CA LEU A 97 13.16 5.76 -12.43
C LEU A 97 12.83 4.31 -12.11
N LEU A 98 13.00 3.88 -10.85
CA LEU A 98 12.73 2.50 -10.43
C LEU A 98 11.25 2.25 -10.12
N ILE A 99 10.50 3.25 -9.63
CA ILE A 99 9.09 3.11 -9.26
C ILE A 99 8.25 2.50 -10.40
N PRO A 100 8.28 3.01 -11.66
CA PRO A 100 7.51 2.43 -12.74
C PRO A 100 7.87 0.97 -13.01
N ALA A 101 9.17 0.64 -12.98
CA ALA A 101 9.69 -0.71 -13.23
C ALA A 101 9.24 -1.74 -12.17
N TYR A 102 9.00 -1.29 -10.93
CA TYR A 102 8.61 -2.15 -9.80
C TYR A 102 7.17 -1.90 -9.32
N SER A 103 6.41 -1.05 -10.01
CA SER A 103 5.07 -0.59 -9.61
C SER A 103 4.10 -1.74 -9.26
N ILE A 104 4.03 -2.76 -10.10
CA ILE A 104 3.17 -3.94 -9.90
C ILE A 104 3.58 -4.73 -8.65
N LEU A 105 4.89 -4.90 -8.44
CA LEU A 105 5.41 -5.63 -7.28
C LEU A 105 5.15 -4.84 -5.98
N LEU A 106 5.37 -3.53 -6.00
CA LEU A 106 5.06 -2.64 -4.89
C LEU A 106 3.57 -2.66 -4.57
N PHE A 107 2.71 -2.56 -5.58
CA PHE A 107 1.27 -2.63 -5.41
C PHE A 107 0.84 -3.95 -4.77
N ARG A 108 1.35 -5.09 -5.28
CA ARG A 108 1.06 -6.41 -4.71
C ARG A 108 1.53 -6.52 -3.26
N PHE A 109 2.71 -5.99 -2.95
CA PHE A 109 3.26 -5.97 -1.60
C PHE A 109 2.40 -5.14 -0.64
N VAL A 110 2.05 -3.91 -1.03
CA VAL A 110 1.19 -3.02 -0.25
C VAL A 110 -0.19 -3.64 -0.06
N PHE A 111 -0.80 -4.15 -1.12
CA PHE A 111 -2.12 -4.80 -1.04
C PHE A 111 -2.11 -6.02 -0.12
N SER A 112 -1.08 -6.87 -0.23
CA SER A 112 -0.93 -8.04 0.65
C SER A 112 -0.75 -7.62 2.11
N SER A 113 0.08 -6.61 2.36
CA SER A 113 0.35 -6.09 3.70
C SER A 113 -0.89 -5.46 4.32
N LEU A 114 -1.63 -4.65 3.54
CA LEU A 114 -2.92 -4.09 3.97
C LEU A 114 -3.91 -5.21 4.27
N LYS A 115 -4.09 -6.18 3.35
CA LYS A 115 -4.98 -7.33 3.56
C LYS A 115 -4.65 -8.09 4.84
N LYS A 116 -3.35 -8.33 5.11
CA LYS A 116 -2.90 -9.00 6.33
C LYS A 116 -3.22 -8.18 7.58
N SER A 117 -2.97 -6.87 7.54
CA SER A 117 -3.30 -5.96 8.65
C SER A 117 -4.81 -5.86 8.89
N TYR A 118 -5.62 -5.80 7.82
CA TYR A 118 -7.09 -5.82 7.92
C TYR A 118 -7.59 -7.12 8.55
N LYS A 119 -7.04 -8.28 8.13
CA LYS A 119 -7.38 -9.57 8.75
C LYS A 119 -7.00 -9.60 10.23
N LYS A 120 -5.79 -9.16 10.58
CA LYS A 120 -5.31 -9.14 11.98
C LYS A 120 -6.19 -8.27 12.88
N LYS A 121 -6.70 -7.13 12.40
CA LYS A 121 -7.62 -6.29 13.17
C LYS A 121 -8.98 -6.97 13.45
N ARG A 122 -9.41 -7.85 12.54
CA ARG A 122 -10.67 -8.59 12.58
C ARG A 122 -10.57 -10.00 13.17
N GLU A 123 -9.38 -10.43 13.57
CA GLU A 123 -9.21 -11.71 14.26
C GLU A 123 -9.90 -11.64 15.63
N LEU A 124 -10.79 -12.61 15.88
CA LEU A 124 -11.39 -12.83 17.19
C LEU A 124 -10.31 -13.36 18.12
N ASN A 125 -10.25 -12.82 19.34
CA ASN A 125 -9.40 -13.41 20.36
C ASN A 125 -9.99 -14.79 20.73
N PRO A 126 -9.25 -15.89 20.51
CA PRO A 126 -9.78 -17.23 20.73
C PRO A 126 -10.22 -17.44 22.18
N LYS A 127 -9.54 -16.82 23.14
CA LYS A 127 -9.89 -16.91 24.57
C LYS A 127 -11.23 -16.25 24.88
N ASP A 128 -11.50 -15.09 24.27
CA ASP A 128 -12.74 -14.36 24.51
C ASP A 128 -13.93 -15.09 23.89
N PHE A 129 -13.71 -15.71 22.71
CA PHE A 129 -14.71 -16.58 22.07
C PHE A 129 -14.98 -17.85 22.87
N GLU A 130 -13.94 -18.52 23.37
CA GLU A 130 -14.02 -19.70 24.23
C GLU A 130 -14.77 -19.39 25.54
N ASN A 131 -14.45 -18.27 26.20
CA ASN A 131 -15.16 -17.80 27.38
C ASN A 131 -16.65 -17.55 27.10
N GLY A 132 -16.98 -16.95 25.94
CA GLY A 132 -18.36 -16.76 25.50
C GLY A 132 -19.13 -18.08 25.37
N LEU A 133 -18.51 -19.10 24.75
CA LEU A 133 -19.09 -20.43 24.62
C LEU A 133 -19.25 -21.15 25.96
N MET A 134 -18.24 -21.07 26.84
CA MET A 134 -18.31 -21.64 28.20
C MET A 134 -19.45 -21.03 29.02
N ASN A 135 -19.70 -19.72 28.90
CA ASN A 135 -20.79 -19.06 29.60
C ASN A 135 -22.17 -19.55 29.11
N ILE A 136 -22.36 -19.71 27.80
CA ILE A 136 -23.58 -20.29 27.23
C ILE A 136 -23.78 -21.72 27.74
N GLN A 137 -22.72 -22.54 27.71
CA GLN A 137 -22.79 -23.92 28.20
C GLN A 137 -23.18 -23.96 29.68
N LYS A 138 -22.61 -23.07 30.52
CA LYS A 138 -22.92 -23.01 31.95
C LYS A 138 -24.36 -22.58 32.21
N SER A 139 -24.85 -21.53 31.54
CA SER A 139 -26.25 -21.10 31.67
C SER A 139 -27.24 -22.17 31.18
N PHE A 140 -26.92 -22.86 30.09
CA PHE A 140 -27.74 -23.98 29.61
C PHE A 140 -27.75 -25.14 30.61
N HIS A 141 -26.59 -25.47 31.18
CA HIS A 141 -26.49 -26.53 32.19
C HIS A 141 -27.28 -26.19 33.45
N ASN A 142 -27.26 -24.94 33.91
CA ASN A 142 -28.04 -24.48 35.06
C ASN A 142 -29.56 -24.56 34.78
N LEU A 143 -29.99 -24.15 33.59
CA LEU A 143 -31.39 -24.26 33.16
C LEU A 143 -31.85 -25.73 33.13
N MET A 144 -31.02 -26.62 32.59
CA MET A 144 -31.32 -28.06 32.57
C MET A 144 -31.34 -28.66 33.99
N ALA A 145 -30.38 -28.29 34.84
CA ALA A 145 -30.34 -28.77 36.23
C ALA A 145 -31.59 -28.37 36.99
N LYS A 146 -32.07 -27.13 36.83
CA LYS A 146 -33.34 -26.67 37.39
C LYS A 146 -34.53 -27.42 36.83
N GLY A 147 -34.58 -27.63 35.50
CA GLY A 147 -35.65 -28.44 34.90
C GLY A 147 -35.70 -29.87 35.39
N TYR A 148 -34.55 -30.50 35.63
CA TYR A 148 -34.49 -31.84 36.23
C TYR A 148 -34.87 -31.83 37.72
N GLU A 149 -34.42 -30.84 38.48
CA GLU A 149 -34.81 -30.66 39.90
C GLU A 149 -36.34 -30.59 40.04
N GLU A 150 -37.02 -29.82 39.18
CA GLU A 150 -38.48 -29.70 39.17
C GLU A 150 -39.19 -31.01 38.78
N LEU A 151 -38.63 -31.77 37.82
CA LEU A 151 -39.20 -33.03 37.34
C LEU A 151 -39.09 -34.18 38.36
N TYR A 152 -38.04 -34.17 39.19
CA TYR A 152 -37.76 -35.21 40.19
C TYR A 152 -38.15 -34.79 41.62
N SER A 153 -38.69 -33.59 41.81
CA SER A 153 -39.27 -33.16 43.08
C SER A 153 -40.43 -34.08 43.47
N ALA A 154 -40.28 -34.76 44.62
CA ALA A 154 -41.06 -35.93 45.02
C ALA A 154 -42.56 -35.69 45.33
N ASP A 155 -43.08 -34.48 45.10
CA ASP A 155 -44.45 -34.10 45.41
C ASP A 155 -45.27 -33.86 44.14
N LYS A 156 -46.44 -34.48 44.07
CA LYS A 156 -47.21 -34.81 42.85
C LYS A 156 -47.83 -33.62 42.07
N LYS A 157 -47.29 -32.40 42.18
CA LYS A 157 -47.70 -31.25 41.37
C LYS A 157 -46.46 -30.53 40.82
N LEU A 158 -46.41 -30.45 39.50
CA LEU A 158 -45.49 -29.60 38.74
C LEU A 158 -45.79 -28.12 39.08
N TYR A 159 -45.27 -27.65 40.21
CA TYR A 159 -45.24 -26.24 40.55
C TYR A 159 -43.99 -25.66 39.91
N LEU A 160 -44.11 -25.26 38.64
CA LEU A 160 -43.12 -24.40 38.01
C LEU A 160 -43.13 -23.07 38.77
N ASP A 161 -42.08 -22.79 39.54
CA ASP A 161 -41.85 -21.42 39.99
C ASP A 161 -41.46 -20.58 38.76
N ASP A 162 -42.49 -20.00 38.14
CA ASP A 162 -42.42 -19.23 36.90
C ASP A 162 -41.37 -18.12 36.96
N ASN A 163 -41.13 -17.55 38.16
CA ASN A 163 -40.11 -16.53 38.36
C ASN A 163 -38.68 -17.10 38.24
N THR A 164 -38.41 -18.24 38.88
CA THR A 164 -37.09 -18.89 38.86
C THR A 164 -36.77 -19.45 37.47
N TRP A 165 -37.75 -20.02 36.77
CA TRP A 165 -37.57 -20.50 35.40
C TRP A 165 -37.31 -19.37 34.41
N LYS A 166 -38.08 -18.28 34.54
CA LYS A 166 -37.90 -17.07 33.73
C LYS A 166 -36.54 -16.44 33.96
N GLU A 167 -36.02 -16.47 35.19
CA GLU A 167 -34.66 -16.01 35.51
C GLU A 167 -33.60 -16.84 34.77
N GLN A 168 -33.67 -18.18 34.82
CA GLN A 168 -32.72 -19.06 34.12
C GLN A 168 -32.74 -18.89 32.60
N VAL A 169 -33.95 -18.73 32.02
CA VAL A 169 -34.11 -18.44 30.58
C VAL A 169 -33.53 -17.08 30.23
N THR A 170 -33.80 -16.05 31.05
CA THR A 170 -33.27 -14.69 30.84
C THR A 170 -31.74 -14.68 30.91
N ASP A 171 -31.14 -15.46 31.81
CA ASP A 171 -29.69 -15.58 31.92
C ASP A 171 -29.06 -16.26 30.70
N LEU A 172 -29.71 -17.29 30.16
CA LEU A 172 -29.29 -17.92 28.90
C LEU A 172 -29.41 -16.95 27.72
N GLU A 173 -30.51 -16.22 27.61
CA GLU A 173 -30.68 -15.17 26.58
C GLU A 173 -29.59 -14.09 26.69
N ARG A 174 -29.24 -13.68 27.91
CA ARG A 174 -28.19 -12.70 28.17
C ARG A 174 -26.81 -13.17 27.73
N THR A 175 -26.47 -14.44 27.98
CA THR A 175 -25.19 -15.02 27.54
C THR A 175 -25.11 -15.16 26.01
N ILE A 176 -26.21 -15.58 25.37
CA ILE A 176 -26.33 -15.63 23.89
C ILE A 176 -26.20 -14.24 23.29
N GLN A 177 -26.89 -13.24 23.85
CA GLN A 177 -26.81 -11.86 23.40
C GLN A 177 -25.40 -11.28 23.60
N GLY A 178 -24.72 -11.65 24.70
CA GLY A 178 -23.33 -11.29 24.95
C GLY A 178 -22.37 -11.80 23.87
N LEU A 179 -22.51 -13.07 23.45
CA LEU A 179 -21.71 -13.63 22.36
C LEU A 179 -22.04 -12.98 21.01
N LYS A 180 -23.32 -12.71 20.73
CA LYS A 180 -23.76 -12.00 19.53
C LYS A 180 -23.13 -10.60 19.44
N ASN A 181 -23.18 -9.84 20.53
CA ASN A 181 -22.56 -8.52 20.60
C ASN A 181 -21.04 -8.58 20.42
N PHE A 182 -20.36 -9.61 20.96
CA PHE A 182 -18.92 -9.81 20.73
C PHE A 182 -18.61 -10.02 19.24
N LEU A 183 -19.40 -10.83 18.54
CA LEU A 183 -19.24 -11.08 17.11
C LEU A 183 -19.55 -9.83 16.25
N ASP A 184 -20.56 -9.05 16.63
CA ASP A 184 -20.94 -7.83 15.91
C ASP A 184 -19.98 -6.65 16.20
N SER A 185 -19.38 -6.58 17.39
CA SER A 185 -18.40 -5.52 17.77
C SER A 185 -17.11 -5.52 16.93
N LYS A 186 -16.90 -6.55 16.11
CA LYS A 186 -15.74 -6.72 15.23
C LYS A 186 -16.06 -6.55 13.74
N LYS A 187 -17.32 -6.24 13.38
CA LYS A 187 -17.70 -5.92 12.01
C LYS A 187 -17.28 -4.51 11.59
N ASP A 188 -17.20 -3.58 12.53
CA ASP A 188 -16.76 -2.19 12.34
C ASP A 188 -15.24 -2.02 12.54
#